data_AF-A0A1F1WZ50-F1
#
_entry.id   AF-A0A1F1WZ50-F1
#
_cell.length_a   1.000
_cell.length_b   1.000
_cell.length_c   1.000
_cell.angle_alpha   90.00
_cell.angle_beta   90.00
_cell.angle_gamma   90.00
#
_symmetry.space_group_name_H-M   'P 1'
#
loop_
_entity.id
_entity.type
_entity.pdbx_description
1 polymer ?
#
loop_
_entity_poly.entity_id
_entity_poly.type
_entity_poly.pdbx_seq_one_letter_code
_entity_poly.pdbx_strand_id
1 'polypeptide(L)'
;MTGQLTTALGVGLVGLLMIGLGLWLRAGRPEAMHRWMNPLSENWMAERVVLLGMPSVGALLVCLAVVAAPHQWTVLRLLAIAGMVVPAVPALYVLIAPLPLPGFLYPGWARRLRDGREAQMRAFLTGQG
;
A
#
# COMPACT_ATOMS: atom_id res chain seq x y z
N MET A 1 -13.14 26.71 14.71
CA MET A 1 -11.85 26.67 13.98
C MET A 1 -10.89 25.61 14.53
N THR A 2 -10.72 25.50 15.86
CA THR A 2 -9.84 24.51 16.52
C THR A 2 -10.18 23.05 16.20
N GLY A 3 -11.47 22.68 16.19
CA GLY A 3 -11.90 21.30 15.91
C GLY A 3 -11.62 20.81 14.48
N GLN A 4 -11.52 21.71 13.50
CA GLN A 4 -11.21 21.36 12.11
C GLN A 4 -9.70 21.16 11.91
N LEU A 5 -8.88 21.90 12.67
CA LEU A 5 -7.43 21.75 12.64
C LEU A 5 -6.99 20.45 13.31
N THR A 6 -7.59 20.08 14.45
CA THR A 6 -7.29 18.83 15.16
C THR A 6 -7.68 17.61 14.34
N THR A 7 -8.83 17.62 13.65
CA THR A 7 -9.22 16.53 12.75
C THR A 7 -8.29 16.42 11.55
N ALA A 8 -7.94 17.54 10.90
CA ALA A 8 -6.99 17.55 9.80
C ALA A 8 -5.62 16.97 10.22
N LEU A 9 -5.09 17.37 11.37
CA LEU A 9 -3.83 16.84 11.90
C LEU A 9 -3.92 15.34 12.24
N GLY A 10 -5.00 14.92 12.88
CA GLY A 10 -5.22 13.49 13.20
C GLY A 10 -5.28 12.64 11.93
N VAL A 11 -6.06 13.06 10.93
CA VAL A 11 -6.19 12.36 9.65
C VAL A 11 -4.85 12.32 8.91
N GLY A 12 -4.13 13.44 8.87
CA GLY A 12 -2.82 13.52 8.22
C GLY A 12 -1.78 12.61 8.89
N LEU A 13 -1.76 12.56 10.22
CA LEU A 13 -0.87 11.69 10.98
C LEU A 13 -1.16 10.20 10.71
N VAL A 14 -2.45 9.81 10.70
CA VAL A 14 -2.85 8.44 10.34
C VAL A 14 -2.39 8.11 8.92
N GLY A 15 -2.56 9.03 7.97
CA GLY A 15 -2.11 8.85 6.59
C GLY A 15 -0.60 8.61 6.49
N LEU A 16 0.21 9.43 7.17
CA LEU A 16 1.66 9.28 7.23
C LEU A 16 2.09 7.96 7.90
N LEU A 17 1.42 7.56 8.98
CA LEU A 17 1.68 6.27 9.64
C LEU A 17 1.40 5.09 8.71
N MET A 18 0.31 5.13 7.92
CA MET A 18 0.01 4.08 6.95
C MET A 18 1.06 3.98 5.84
N ILE A 19 1.52 5.12 5.32
CA ILE A 19 2.61 5.15 4.33
C ILE A 19 3.89 4.57 4.94
N GLY A 20 4.28 5.07 6.12
CA GLY A 20 5.48 4.64 6.82
C GLY A 20 5.47 3.14 7.14
N LEU A 21 4.35 2.63 7.64
CA LEU A 21 4.17 1.21 7.94
C LEU A 21 4.22 0.36 6.67
N GLY A 22 3.58 0.80 5.59
CA GLY A 22 3.64 0.12 4.29
C GLY A 22 5.07 0.04 3.73
N LEU A 23 5.84 1.14 3.82
CA LEU A 23 7.24 1.17 3.43
C LEU A 23 8.12 0.29 4.33
N TRP A 24 7.85 0.28 5.63
CA TRP A 24 8.57 -0.56 6.57
C TRP A 24 8.33 -2.05 6.27
N LEU A 25 7.08 -2.45 6.06
CA LEU A 25 6.74 -3.83 5.68
C LEU A 25 7.41 -4.25 4.36
N ARG A 26 7.66 -3.32 3.43
CA ARG A 26 8.42 -3.57 2.20
C ARG A 26 9.93 -3.63 2.40
N ALA A 27 10.46 -2.99 3.43
CA ALA A 27 11.89 -3.06 3.73
C ALA A 27 12.32 -4.49 4.08
N GLY A 28 11.40 -5.33 4.59
CA GLY A 28 11.63 -6.75 4.80
C GLY A 28 12.61 -7.09 5.92
N ARG A 29 12.81 -6.17 6.88
CA ARG A 29 13.62 -6.42 8.08
C ARG A 29 12.88 -5.91 9.32
N PRO A 30 12.66 -6.74 10.36
CA PRO A 30 13.08 -8.15 10.56
C PRO A 30 12.17 -9.18 9.87
N GLU A 31 12.48 -10.49 9.97
CA GLU A 31 11.71 -11.58 9.33
C GLU A 31 10.20 -11.61 9.67
N ALA A 32 9.81 -11.07 10.83
CA ALA A 32 8.40 -10.89 11.18
C ALA A 32 7.63 -10.06 10.13
N MET A 33 8.33 -9.21 9.37
CA MET A 33 7.78 -8.41 8.28
C MET A 33 7.58 -9.20 7.00
N HIS A 34 8.12 -10.42 6.88
CA HIS A 34 7.79 -11.32 5.78
C HIS A 34 6.44 -12.01 5.98
N ARG A 35 5.76 -11.85 7.12
CA ARG A 35 4.51 -12.55 7.43
C ARG A 35 3.39 -12.28 6.43
N TRP A 36 3.36 -11.09 5.83
CA TRP A 36 2.41 -10.78 4.75
C TRP A 36 2.71 -11.55 3.45
N MET A 37 3.94 -12.04 3.31
CA MET A 37 4.45 -12.88 2.22
C MET A 37 4.71 -14.31 2.73
N ASN A 38 3.69 -14.98 3.25
CA ASN A 38 3.85 -16.33 3.76
C ASN A 38 4.11 -17.32 2.59
N PRO A 39 5.27 -17.99 2.50
CA PRO A 39 5.54 -18.94 1.41
C PRO A 39 4.54 -20.10 1.35
N LEU A 40 3.96 -20.49 2.50
CA LEU A 40 3.08 -21.64 2.66
C LEU A 40 1.58 -21.31 2.54
N SER A 41 1.20 -20.03 2.45
CA SER A 41 -0.21 -19.64 2.28
C SER A 41 -0.37 -18.53 1.25
N GLU A 42 -1.28 -18.70 0.30
CA GLU A 42 -1.58 -17.71 -0.74
C GLU A 42 -2.48 -16.58 -0.21
N ASN A 43 -1.90 -15.68 0.58
CA ASN A 43 -2.62 -14.51 1.10
C ASN A 43 -2.46 -13.30 0.17
N TRP A 44 -3.07 -13.41 -1.01
CA TRP A 44 -3.04 -12.38 -2.06
C TRP A 44 -3.57 -11.02 -1.58
N MET A 45 -4.48 -11.00 -0.60
CA MET A 45 -5.04 -9.77 -0.05
C MET A 45 -4.02 -9.02 0.81
N ALA A 46 -3.26 -9.74 1.65
CA ALA A 46 -2.17 -9.14 2.44
C ALA A 46 -1.10 -8.53 1.53
N GLU A 47 -0.74 -9.21 0.44
CA GLU A 47 0.21 -8.69 -0.56
C GLU A 47 -0.28 -7.35 -1.15
N ARG A 48 -1.54 -7.28 -1.58
CA ARG A 48 -2.14 -6.05 -2.12
C ARG A 48 -2.20 -4.92 -1.11
N VAL A 49 -2.56 -5.22 0.14
CA VAL A 49 -2.67 -4.22 1.20
C VAL A 49 -1.29 -3.59 1.46
N VAL A 50 -0.22 -4.38 1.53
CA VAL A 50 1.13 -3.84 1.77
C VAL A 50 1.70 -3.13 0.53
N LEU A 51 1.46 -3.67 -0.66
CA LEU A 51 2.03 -3.18 -1.92
C LEU A 51 1.27 -2.02 -2.57
N LEU A 52 -0.02 -1.85 -2.29
CA LEU A 52 -0.82 -0.78 -2.88
C LEU A 52 -1.78 -0.16 -1.88
N GLY A 53 -2.47 -0.96 -1.06
CA GLY A 53 -3.54 -0.48 -0.17
C GLY A 53 -3.07 0.58 0.83
N MET A 54 -2.16 0.21 1.74
CA MET A 54 -1.64 1.09 2.78
C MET A 54 -1.08 2.42 2.26
N PRO A 55 -0.16 2.46 1.28
CA PRO A 55 0.38 3.73 0.80
C PRO A 55 -0.67 4.56 0.06
N SER A 56 -1.59 3.93 -0.69
CA SER A 56 -2.60 4.66 -1.44
C SER A 56 -3.64 5.27 -0.51
N VAL A 57 -4.15 4.49 0.44
CA VAL A 57 -5.07 5.00 1.48
C VAL A 57 -4.37 6.04 2.34
N GLY A 58 -3.12 5.82 2.72
CA GLY A 58 -2.34 6.79 3.47
C GLY A 58 -2.16 8.13 2.72
N ALA A 59 -1.85 8.08 1.42
CA ALA A 59 -1.73 9.26 0.58
C ALA A 59 -3.07 9.98 0.40
N LEU A 60 -4.19 9.26 0.26
CA LEU A 60 -5.53 9.83 0.23
C LEU A 60 -5.85 10.57 1.54
N LEU A 61 -5.53 9.98 2.70
CA LEU A 61 -5.73 10.61 4.00
C LEU A 61 -4.89 11.89 4.15
N VAL A 62 -3.64 11.89 3.68
CA VAL A 62 -2.81 13.10 3.66
C VAL A 62 -3.43 14.18 2.76
N CYS A 63 -3.92 13.82 1.57
CA CYS A 63 -4.60 14.78 0.69
C CYS A 63 -5.89 15.33 1.35
N LEU A 64 -6.67 14.47 2.01
CA LEU A 64 -7.89 14.86 2.73
C LEU A 64 -7.58 15.82 3.88
N ALA A 65 -6.51 15.55 4.63
CA ALA A 65 -6.04 16.43 5.69
C ALA A 65 -5.69 17.84 5.16
N VAL A 66 -5.00 17.92 4.02
CA VAL A 66 -4.68 19.19 3.37
C VAL A 66 -5.94 19.93 2.92
N VAL A 67 -6.91 19.24 2.32
CA VAL A 67 -8.18 19.84 1.90
C VAL A 67 -8.98 20.36 3.10
N ALA A 68 -9.02 19.58 4.19
CA ALA A 68 -9.75 19.93 5.41
C ALA A 68 -9.08 21.03 6.23
N ALA A 69 -7.76 21.24 6.06
CA ALA A 69 -7.02 22.23 6.82
C ALA A 69 -7.56 23.66 6.60
N PRO A 70 -7.73 24.47 7.66
CA PRO A 70 -8.18 25.85 7.57
C PRO A 70 -7.02 26.76 7.13
N HIS A 71 -6.67 26.75 5.85
CA HIS A 71 -5.68 27.65 5.24
C HIS A 71 -6.27 28.43 4.06
N GLN A 72 -5.68 29.58 3.73
CA GLN A 72 -6.17 30.47 2.66
C GLN A 72 -5.67 30.09 1.24
N TRP A 73 -4.81 29.09 1.13
CA TRP A 73 -4.13 28.76 -0.12
C TRP A 73 -4.99 27.87 -1.03
N THR A 74 -5.93 28.46 -1.77
CA THR A 74 -6.84 27.73 -2.68
C THR A 74 -6.10 26.82 -3.66
N VAL A 75 -4.94 27.25 -4.16
CA VAL A 75 -4.11 26.44 -5.08
C VAL A 75 -3.69 25.12 -4.44
N LEU A 76 -3.28 25.13 -3.16
CA LEU A 76 -2.86 23.92 -2.45
C LEU A 76 -4.02 22.94 -2.25
N ARG A 77 -5.24 23.45 -2.04
CA ARG A 77 -6.45 22.60 -1.98
C ARG A 77 -6.75 21.95 -3.32
N LEU A 78 -6.70 22.73 -4.40
CA LEU A 78 -6.93 22.20 -5.75
C LEU A 78 -5.87 21.15 -6.12
N LEU A 79 -4.60 21.39 -5.77
CA LEU A 79 -3.52 20.43 -5.94
C LEU A 79 -3.75 19.16 -5.12
N ALA A 80 -4.22 19.27 -3.87
CA ALA A 80 -4.53 18.10 -3.05
C ALA A 80 -5.70 17.29 -3.64
N ILE A 81 -6.76 17.95 -4.13
CA ILE A 81 -7.89 17.30 -4.80
C ILE A 81 -7.44 16.58 -6.07
N ALA A 82 -6.68 17.27 -6.94
CA ALA A 82 -6.11 16.66 -8.13
C ALA A 82 -5.17 15.50 -7.78
N GLY A 83 -4.38 15.68 -6.71
CA GLY A 83 -3.46 14.70 -6.16
C GLY A 83 -4.15 13.42 -5.68
N MET A 84 -5.43 13.45 -5.26
CA MET A 84 -6.18 12.26 -4.85
C MET A 84 -6.43 11.27 -5.99
N VAL A 85 -6.43 11.71 -7.25
CA VAL A 85 -6.68 10.83 -8.40
C VAL A 85 -5.59 9.76 -8.52
N VAL A 86 -4.34 10.14 -8.27
CA VAL A 86 -3.17 9.26 -8.39
C VAL A 86 -3.24 8.06 -7.43
N PRO A 87 -3.47 8.22 -6.11
CA PRO A 87 -3.65 7.10 -5.19
C PRO A 87 -5.05 6.48 -5.25
N ALA A 88 -6.08 7.14 -5.79
CA ALA A 88 -7.40 6.54 -5.92
C ALA A 88 -7.41 5.32 -6.86
N VAL A 89 -6.68 5.39 -7.98
CA VAL A 89 -6.56 4.27 -8.94
C VAL A 89 -6.00 2.98 -8.29
N PRO A 90 -4.83 2.99 -7.63
CA PRO A 90 -4.31 1.81 -6.95
C PRO A 90 -5.16 1.38 -5.75
N ALA A 91 -5.78 2.30 -5.02
CA ALA A 91 -6.72 1.94 -3.94
C ALA A 91 -7.93 1.17 -4.49
N LEU A 92 -8.50 1.62 -5.62
CA LEU A 92 -9.61 0.96 -6.29
C LEU A 92 -9.20 -0.40 -6.87
N TYR A 93 -7.98 -0.50 -7.42
CA TYR A 93 -7.42 -1.76 -7.91
C TYR A 93 -7.35 -2.84 -6.82
N VAL A 94 -6.99 -2.47 -5.58
CA VAL A 94 -6.97 -3.39 -4.43
C VAL A 94 -8.35 -3.97 -4.13
N LEU A 95 -9.43 -3.20 -4.37
CA LEU A 95 -10.81 -3.60 -4.05
C LEU A 95 -11.46 -4.47 -5.13
N ILE A 96 -11.15 -4.23 -6.41
CA ILE A 96 -11.96 -4.75 -7.52
C ILE A 96 -11.28 -5.92 -8.27
N ALA A 97 -9.95 -5.90 -8.39
CA ALA A 97 -9.27 -6.76 -9.34
C ALA A 97 -8.56 -7.93 -8.65
N PRO A 98 -8.97 -9.20 -8.83
CA PRO A 98 -8.17 -10.36 -8.40
C PRO A 98 -6.93 -10.61 -9.29
N LEU A 99 -6.58 -9.68 -10.19
CA LEU A 99 -5.45 -9.78 -11.11
C LEU A 99 -4.08 -9.78 -10.42
N PRO A 100 -3.15 -10.66 -10.79
CA PRO A 100 -1.83 -10.74 -10.16
C PRO A 100 -1.12 -9.38 -10.23
N LEU A 101 -0.47 -9.01 -9.12
CA LEU A 101 0.29 -7.76 -9.06
C LEU A 101 1.52 -7.84 -9.97
N PRO A 102 1.84 -6.77 -10.71
CA PRO A 102 3.04 -6.75 -11.55
C PRO A 102 4.30 -6.82 -10.70
N GLY A 103 5.28 -7.59 -11.18
CA GLY A 103 6.50 -7.94 -10.42
C GLY A 103 7.34 -6.74 -9.96
N PHE A 104 7.30 -5.60 -10.66
CA PHE A 104 8.05 -4.40 -10.29
C PHE A 104 7.59 -3.76 -8.97
N LEU A 105 6.34 -4.01 -8.53
CA LEU A 105 5.84 -3.51 -7.25
C LEU A 105 6.49 -4.23 -6.06
N TYR A 106 6.99 -5.44 -6.28
CA TYR A 106 7.56 -6.25 -5.22
C TYR A 106 9.01 -5.83 -4.92
N PRO A 107 9.36 -5.62 -3.64
CA PRO A 107 10.75 -5.42 -3.25
C PRO A 107 11.61 -6.64 -3.62
N GLY A 108 12.93 -6.46 -3.75
CA GLY A 108 13.81 -7.50 -4.29
C GLY A 108 13.79 -8.82 -3.51
N TRP A 109 13.60 -8.78 -2.18
CA TRP A 109 13.45 -9.98 -1.37
C TRP A 109 12.13 -10.71 -1.67
N ALA A 110 11.04 -9.95 -1.76
CA ALA A 110 9.68 -10.42 -2.01
C ALA A 110 9.56 -11.09 -3.39
N ARG A 111 10.24 -10.53 -4.41
CA ARG A 111 10.36 -11.15 -5.74
C ARG A 111 10.98 -12.54 -5.66
N ARG A 112 12.13 -12.67 -4.98
CA ARG A 112 12.82 -13.97 -4.86
C ARG A 112 11.95 -15.04 -4.18
N LEU A 113 11.18 -14.67 -3.15
CA LEU A 113 10.25 -15.60 -2.50
C LEU A 113 9.13 -16.04 -3.44
N ARG A 114 8.57 -15.10 -4.22
CA ARG A 114 7.54 -15.41 -5.21
C ARG A 114 8.09 -16.32 -6.32
N ASP A 115 9.26 -16.01 -6.86
CA ASP A 115 9.91 -16.81 -7.90
C ASP A 115 10.19 -18.24 -7.40
N GLY A 116 10.61 -18.39 -6.14
CA GLY A 116 10.78 -19.69 -5.49
C GLY A 116 9.47 -20.48 -5.37
N ARG A 117 8.36 -19.82 -5.00
CA ARG A 117 7.03 -20.45 -4.95
C ARG A 117 6.57 -20.89 -6.34
N GLU A 118 6.73 -20.05 -7.35
CA GLU A 118 6.38 -20.38 -8.74
C GLU A 118 7.22 -21.57 -9.26
N ALA A 119 8.52 -21.64 -8.91
CA ALA A 119 9.37 -22.77 -9.26
C ALA A 119 8.93 -24.07 -8.56
N GLN A 120 8.64 -24.02 -7.26
CA GLN A 120 8.16 -25.18 -6.50
C GLN A 120 6.81 -25.68 -7.00
N MET A 121 5.88 -24.77 -7.31
CA MET A 121 4.58 -25.10 -7.90
C MET A 121 4.75 -25.78 -9.26
N ARG A 122 5.65 -25.26 -10.12
CA ARG A 122 5.96 -25.91 -11.41
C ARG A 122 6.54 -27.30 -11.23
N ALA A 123 7.49 -27.48 -10.31
CA ALA A 123 8.08 -28.79 -10.01
C ALA A 123 7.01 -29.81 -9.60
N PHE A 124 6.11 -29.42 -8.69
CA PHE A 124 4.97 -30.23 -8.26
C PHE A 124 4.03 -30.61 -9.42
N LEU A 125 3.68 -29.65 -10.28
CA LEU A 125 2.82 -29.88 -11.43
C LEU A 125 3.47 -30.77 -12.51
N THR A 126 4.80 -30.76 -12.60
CA THR A 126 5.56 -31.59 -13.56
C THR A 126 5.93 -32.98 -13.01
N GLY A 127 5.58 -33.30 -11.76
CA GLY A 127 5.88 -34.60 -11.14
C GLY A 127 7.37 -34.85 -10.86
N GLN A 128 8.20 -33.80 -10.89
CA GLN A 128 9.62 -33.86 -10.50
C GLN A 128 9.75 -33.48 -9.02
N GLY A 129 9.20 -34.34 -8.16
CA GLY A 129 9.32 -34.25 -6.70
C GLY A 129 10.22 -35.34 -6.14
#